data_AF-A0A816X7H7-F1
#
_entry.id   AF-A0A816X7H7-F1
#
_cell.length_a   1.000
_cell.length_b   1.000
_cell.length_c   1.000
_cell.angle_alpha   90.00
_cell.angle_beta   90.00
_cell.angle_gamma   90.00
#
_symmetry.space_group_name_H-M   'P 1'
#
loop_
_entity.id
_entity.type
_entity.pdbx_description
1 polymer ?
#
loop_
_entity_poly.entity_id
_entity_poly.type
_entity_poly.pdbx_seq_one_letter_code
_entity_poly.pdbx_strand_id
1 'polypeptide(L)'
;MNPEIPKQGEAFLNLFNQKYEDWANNGNKTEQKDPKSKYLSTGTLKKREGGALEPDETDRVESDSKLPGHIIHGFSNEIKSLKNFLLDQKVYNEFKTLVVVGEYGVGKTALCKTIFNDEDVKSVYAPRIWVSMHSTERSEDGLDGKISVLKNILTVLGVEVSILVKINKYAVDEYKSNMESEVESKKHDAETAKEKEISALLYALHLNLRWKKYLIVFDDVREEDNWNEKLQDDEEKLKKDKRWGKYLSDGFPKGSGGRVIYTTRDENKNLAKKLVAEEHEIHRLWPLTDSLSVWRIYDAARIENEEDDPPRNDKKCIEELMNKSRGLPLAVRLLATLLPVFLDDESTEQNGSTNGTTGSENTTTEQNGSTQPPTA
;
A
#
# COMPACT_ATOMS: atom_id res chain seq x y z
N MET A 1 -15.25 -19.28 37.56
CA MET A 1 -14.56 -20.30 36.72
C MET A 1 -15.38 -20.51 35.47
N ASN A 2 -14.72 -20.58 34.32
CA ASN A 2 -15.27 -20.95 33.01
C ASN A 2 -14.58 -22.28 32.63
N PRO A 3 -15.11 -23.10 31.72
CA PRO A 3 -16.49 -23.62 31.64
C PRO A 3 -16.52 -25.16 31.52
N GLU A 4 -17.70 -25.78 31.64
CA GLU A 4 -17.98 -27.07 30.98
C GLU A 4 -19.24 -26.93 30.11
N ILE A 5 -19.10 -27.17 28.81
CA ILE A 5 -20.22 -27.16 27.85
C ILE A 5 -20.72 -28.60 27.67
N PRO A 6 -22.01 -28.93 27.92
CA PRO A 6 -22.48 -30.30 27.84
C PRO A 6 -22.62 -30.82 26.39
N LYS A 7 -21.96 -31.95 26.09
CA LYS A 7 -22.28 -33.13 25.24
C LYS A 7 -23.17 -33.05 23.97
N GLN A 8 -23.80 -31.94 23.59
CA GLN A 8 -24.45 -31.79 22.28
C GLN A 8 -23.48 -31.37 21.17
N GLY A 9 -22.35 -30.74 21.53
CA GLY A 9 -21.29 -30.38 20.58
C GLY A 9 -20.52 -31.58 20.01
N GLU A 10 -20.35 -32.65 20.79
CA GLU A 10 -19.66 -33.87 20.35
C GLU A 10 -20.40 -34.58 19.21
N ALA A 11 -21.74 -34.56 19.23
CA ALA A 11 -22.56 -35.14 18.16
C ALA A 11 -22.39 -34.37 16.83
N PHE A 12 -22.23 -33.05 16.89
CA PHE A 12 -21.93 -32.23 15.71
C PHE A 12 -20.51 -32.50 15.19
N LEU A 13 -19.50 -32.54 16.07
CA LEU A 13 -18.12 -32.89 15.67
C LEU A 13 -18.07 -34.26 14.99
N ASN A 14 -18.73 -35.29 15.55
CA ASN A 14 -18.71 -36.63 14.97
C ASN A 14 -19.42 -36.69 13.61
N LEU A 15 -20.56 -36.00 13.44
CA LEU A 15 -21.26 -35.95 12.15
C LEU A 15 -20.49 -35.13 11.10
N PHE A 16 -19.78 -34.08 11.51
CA PHE A 16 -18.89 -33.30 10.65
C PHE A 16 -17.66 -34.12 10.22
N ASN A 17 -17.00 -34.78 11.18
CA ASN A 17 -15.87 -35.67 10.92
C ASN A 17 -16.26 -36.81 9.97
N GLN A 18 -17.41 -37.45 10.18
CA GLN A 18 -17.89 -38.51 9.27
C GLN A 18 -18.06 -38.01 7.82
N LYS A 19 -18.70 -36.84 7.62
CA LYS A 19 -18.86 -36.25 6.29
C LYS A 19 -17.52 -35.77 5.68
N TYR A 20 -16.58 -35.36 6.51
CA TYR A 20 -15.24 -34.98 6.07
C TYR A 20 -14.43 -36.20 5.61
N GLU A 21 -14.51 -37.31 6.35
CA GLU A 21 -13.90 -38.59 5.98
C GLU A 21 -14.53 -39.18 4.70
N ASP A 22 -15.85 -39.11 4.52
CA ASP A 22 -16.53 -39.57 3.29
C ASP A 22 -16.12 -38.75 2.05
N TRP A 23 -15.80 -37.46 2.23
CA TRP A 23 -15.23 -36.59 1.20
C TRP A 23 -13.76 -36.91 0.93
N ALA A 24 -12.95 -37.08 1.99
CA ALA A 24 -11.53 -37.39 1.90
C ALA A 24 -11.26 -38.74 1.20
N ASN A 25 -12.09 -39.76 1.45
CA ASN A 25 -11.88 -41.11 0.95
C ASN A 25 -12.32 -41.33 -0.51
N ASN A 26 -13.08 -40.41 -1.10
CA ASN A 26 -13.52 -40.48 -2.51
C ASN A 26 -12.67 -39.66 -3.49
N GLY A 27 -11.61 -38.99 -3.01
CA GLY A 27 -10.60 -38.31 -3.83
C GLY A 27 -9.44 -39.20 -4.33
N ASN A 28 -9.68 -40.49 -4.59
CA ASN A 28 -8.69 -41.40 -5.18
C ASN A 28 -8.37 -40.96 -6.63
N LYS A 29 -7.16 -41.01 -7.21
CA LYS A 29 -5.78 -41.44 -6.83
C LYS A 29 -4.86 -40.94 -7.99
N THR A 30 -3.53 -40.81 -7.97
CA THR A 30 -2.34 -41.13 -7.13
C THR A 30 -1.24 -40.08 -7.49
N GLU A 31 -0.09 -39.86 -6.84
CA GLU A 31 0.62 -40.51 -5.72
C GLU A 31 1.50 -39.47 -4.95
N GLN A 32 2.14 -39.89 -3.86
CA GLN A 32 2.74 -39.01 -2.83
C GLN A 32 4.20 -38.60 -3.07
N LYS A 33 4.59 -37.40 -2.61
CA LYS A 33 5.45 -37.21 -1.41
C LYS A 33 5.63 -35.73 -1.01
N ASP A 34 5.25 -35.43 0.23
CA ASP A 34 5.61 -34.22 1.00
C ASP A 34 7.07 -34.31 1.53
N PRO A 35 7.69 -33.25 2.13
CA PRO A 35 7.09 -31.98 2.57
C PRO A 35 7.83 -30.68 2.15
N LYS A 36 7.08 -29.56 2.12
CA LYS A 36 7.46 -28.16 2.49
C LYS A 36 6.65 -27.14 1.66
N SER A 37 5.50 -26.68 2.17
CA SER A 37 4.89 -25.41 1.77
C SER A 37 3.69 -25.07 2.66
N LYS A 38 3.83 -24.11 3.59
CA LYS A 38 2.66 -23.40 4.13
C LYS A 38 2.90 -22.00 4.71
N TYR A 39 3.85 -21.26 4.14
CA TYR A 39 3.92 -19.79 4.25
C TYR A 39 4.16 -19.14 2.88
N LEU A 40 3.41 -19.58 1.87
CA LEU A 40 3.02 -18.68 0.77
C LEU A 40 1.51 -18.49 0.85
N SER A 41 1.08 -17.25 1.10
CA SER A 41 -0.19 -16.80 0.54
C SER A 41 -0.07 -16.93 -0.98
N THR A 42 -1.12 -17.42 -1.63
CA THR A 42 -1.13 -17.75 -3.07
C THR A 42 -1.20 -16.51 -3.97
N GLY A 43 -0.23 -15.61 -3.83
CA GLY A 43 0.19 -14.65 -4.84
C GLY A 43 0.77 -15.42 -6.03
N THR A 44 -0.14 -15.95 -6.85
CA THR A 44 0.20 -16.98 -7.84
C THR A 44 0.96 -16.34 -9.00
N LEU A 45 2.29 -16.52 -9.02
CA LEU A 45 3.11 -16.32 -10.22
C LEU A 45 2.81 -17.41 -11.26
N LYS A 46 1.57 -17.39 -11.78
CA LYS A 46 1.19 -18.12 -12.99
C LYS A 46 1.97 -17.50 -14.13
N LYS A 47 2.78 -18.32 -14.80
CA LYS A 47 3.45 -17.99 -16.05
C LYS A 47 2.40 -17.39 -17.01
N ARG A 48 2.60 -16.13 -17.41
CA ARG A 48 1.68 -15.41 -18.33
C ARG A 48 1.76 -16.02 -19.73
N GLU A 49 0.99 -17.07 -19.96
CA GLU A 49 0.69 -17.62 -21.28
C GLU A 49 -0.79 -17.38 -21.60
N GLY A 50 -1.07 -16.61 -22.66
CA GLY A 50 -2.42 -16.27 -23.10
C GLY A 50 -2.91 -14.92 -22.60
N GLY A 51 -3.48 -14.13 -23.52
CA GLY A 51 -3.90 -12.75 -23.23
C GLY A 51 -5.26 -12.66 -22.54
N ALA A 52 -5.25 -12.32 -21.26
CA ALA A 52 -6.29 -11.54 -20.59
C ALA A 52 -5.61 -10.68 -19.51
N LEU A 53 -5.96 -9.40 -19.43
CA LEU A 53 -5.55 -8.55 -18.32
C LEU A 53 -6.43 -8.89 -17.11
N GLU A 54 -5.90 -9.68 -16.18
CA GLU A 54 -6.46 -9.75 -14.82
C GLU A 54 -6.54 -8.31 -14.26
N PRO A 55 -7.65 -7.92 -13.62
CA PRO A 55 -7.79 -6.57 -13.09
C PRO A 55 -6.76 -6.29 -11.98
N ASP A 56 -6.23 -5.06 -11.97
CA ASP A 56 -5.22 -4.53 -11.03
C ASP A 56 -5.63 -4.66 -9.54
N GLU A 57 -6.91 -4.92 -9.30
CA GLU A 57 -7.57 -5.01 -7.99
C GLU A 57 -7.17 -6.19 -7.11
N THR A 58 -6.72 -7.30 -7.71
CA THR A 58 -6.51 -8.56 -6.96
C THR A 58 -5.36 -8.50 -5.94
N ASP A 59 -4.59 -7.41 -5.92
CA ASP A 59 -3.48 -7.17 -4.98
C ASP A 59 -3.77 -6.10 -3.91
N ARG A 60 -4.97 -5.50 -3.92
CA ARG A 60 -5.32 -4.43 -2.98
C ARG A 60 -5.61 -5.02 -1.60
N VAL A 61 -5.03 -4.42 -0.57
CA VAL A 61 -5.19 -4.86 0.83
C VAL A 61 -5.65 -3.66 1.66
N GLU A 62 -6.61 -3.89 2.56
CA GLU A 62 -7.05 -2.87 3.53
C GLU A 62 -5.88 -2.45 4.43
N SER A 63 -5.78 -1.15 4.72
CA SER A 63 -4.71 -0.58 5.54
C SER A 63 -5.26 0.23 6.72
N ASP A 64 -4.52 0.23 7.83
CA ASP A 64 -4.83 1.05 9.01
C ASP A 64 -3.74 2.10 9.28
N SER A 65 -3.96 2.97 10.25
CA SER A 65 -2.98 3.98 10.66
C SER A 65 -1.83 3.44 11.52
N LYS A 66 -1.84 2.18 11.96
CA LYS A 66 -0.87 1.68 12.95
C LYS A 66 0.50 1.51 12.32
N LEU A 67 1.55 1.80 13.08
CA LEU A 67 2.91 1.41 12.70
C LEU A 67 3.00 -0.12 12.62
N PRO A 68 3.82 -0.67 11.71
CA PRO A 68 4.14 -2.10 11.74
C PRO A 68 4.89 -2.47 13.03
N GLY A 69 4.92 -3.76 13.36
CA GLY A 69 5.64 -4.28 14.54
C GLY A 69 7.17 -4.17 14.47
N HIS A 70 7.72 -3.82 13.31
CA HIS A 70 9.16 -3.62 13.07
C HIS A 70 9.52 -2.15 12.82
N ILE A 71 10.81 -1.86 12.95
CA ILE A 71 11.39 -0.57 12.59
C ILE A 71 11.40 -0.41 11.06
N ILE A 72 10.94 0.75 10.59
CA ILE A 72 11.01 1.12 9.16
C ILE A 72 12.38 1.76 8.88
N HIS A 73 13.10 1.25 7.89
CA HIS A 73 14.43 1.74 7.49
C HIS A 73 14.41 2.41 6.09
N GLY A 74 15.48 3.13 5.75
CA GLY A 74 15.70 3.72 4.42
C GLY A 74 15.14 5.12 4.21
N PHE A 75 13.97 5.45 4.74
CA PHE A 75 13.23 6.69 4.38
C PHE A 75 13.67 7.99 5.10
N SER A 76 14.92 8.10 5.56
CA SER A 76 15.36 9.22 6.41
C SER A 76 15.21 10.60 5.76
N ASN A 77 15.42 10.69 4.44
CA ASN A 77 15.33 11.94 3.68
C ASN A 77 13.88 12.30 3.36
N GLU A 78 13.09 11.29 3.03
CA GLU A 78 11.68 11.36 2.66
C GLU A 78 10.86 11.76 3.88
N ILE A 79 11.13 11.15 5.06
CA ILE A 79 10.56 11.54 6.35
C ILE A 79 10.87 13.02 6.63
N LYS A 80 12.13 13.44 6.49
CA LYS A 80 12.52 14.84 6.70
C LYS A 80 11.82 15.80 5.73
N SER A 81 11.66 15.41 4.47
CA SER A 81 10.96 16.18 3.45
C SER A 81 9.46 16.33 3.77
N LEU A 82 8.79 15.24 4.13
CA LEU A 82 7.39 15.24 4.52
C LEU A 82 7.16 16.02 5.83
N LYS A 83 8.04 15.89 6.83
CA LYS A 83 7.98 16.71 8.05
C LYS A 83 8.13 18.20 7.74
N ASN A 84 9.06 18.59 6.86
CA ASN A 84 9.18 19.99 6.42
C ASN A 84 7.88 20.49 5.76
N PHE A 85 7.27 19.71 4.86
CA PHE A 85 6.00 20.06 4.21
C PHE A 85 4.82 20.22 5.19
N LEU A 86 4.76 19.35 6.21
CA LEU A 86 3.69 19.36 7.23
C LEU A 86 3.91 20.40 8.32
N LEU A 87 5.15 20.75 8.66
CA LEU A 87 5.48 21.59 9.82
C LEU A 87 5.98 22.99 9.43
N ASP A 88 6.02 23.34 8.14
CA ASP A 88 6.40 24.69 7.69
C ASP A 88 5.47 25.77 8.25
N GLN A 89 6.04 26.63 9.08
CA GLN A 89 5.37 27.74 9.73
C GLN A 89 4.95 28.86 8.76
N LYS A 90 5.63 28.99 7.60
CA LYS A 90 5.30 30.03 6.61
C LYS A 90 3.90 29.85 6.02
N VAL A 91 3.49 28.59 5.88
CA VAL A 91 2.24 28.15 5.26
C VAL A 91 1.30 27.52 6.30
N TYR A 92 1.41 27.96 7.56
CA TYR A 92 0.79 27.31 8.72
C TYR A 92 -0.75 27.24 8.64
N ASN A 93 -1.40 28.24 8.04
CA ASN A 93 -2.86 28.31 7.87
C ASN A 93 -3.34 27.82 6.50
N GLU A 94 -2.44 27.58 5.55
CA GLU A 94 -2.79 27.16 4.19
C GLU A 94 -3.30 25.72 4.15
N PHE A 95 -4.28 25.45 3.30
CA PHE A 95 -4.63 24.09 2.93
C PHE A 95 -3.71 23.61 1.82
N LYS A 96 -3.12 22.41 1.95
CA LYS A 96 -2.31 21.79 0.88
C LYS A 96 -2.57 20.28 0.76
N THR A 97 -2.42 19.76 -0.45
CA THR A 97 -2.38 18.32 -0.72
C THR A 97 -0.93 17.88 -0.99
N LEU A 98 -0.64 16.61 -0.74
CA LEU A 98 0.62 15.96 -1.11
C LEU A 98 0.30 14.60 -1.70
N VAL A 99 0.96 14.20 -2.78
CA VAL A 99 0.79 12.85 -3.36
C VAL A 99 2.12 12.11 -3.33
N VAL A 100 2.18 11.00 -2.60
CA VAL A 100 3.31 10.07 -2.61
C VAL A 100 3.09 9.03 -3.71
N VAL A 101 3.88 9.11 -4.77
CA VAL A 101 3.79 8.24 -5.97
C VAL A 101 5.00 7.31 -6.00
N GLY A 102 4.81 6.06 -6.42
CA GLY A 102 5.89 5.10 -6.64
C GLY A 102 5.36 3.69 -6.88
N GLU A 103 6.25 2.78 -7.28
CA GLU A 103 5.92 1.41 -7.66
C GLU A 103 5.31 0.58 -6.51
N TYR A 104 4.80 -0.62 -6.83
CA TYR A 104 4.35 -1.57 -5.81
C TYR A 104 5.51 -1.98 -4.88
N GLY A 105 5.22 -2.20 -3.60
CA GLY A 105 6.22 -2.66 -2.63
C GLY A 105 7.32 -1.65 -2.24
N VAL A 106 7.37 -0.46 -2.84
CA VAL A 106 8.39 0.59 -2.56
C VAL A 106 8.27 1.23 -1.15
N GLY A 107 7.12 1.03 -0.47
CA GLY A 107 6.93 1.45 0.92
C GLY A 107 6.17 2.77 1.15
N LYS A 108 5.41 3.28 0.17
CA LYS A 108 4.59 4.52 0.28
C LYS A 108 3.75 4.57 1.56
N THR A 109 2.99 3.51 1.80
CA THR A 109 2.14 3.32 2.99
C THR A 109 2.96 3.30 4.28
N ALA A 110 4.14 2.67 4.28
CA ALA A 110 5.04 2.65 5.44
C ALA A 110 5.59 4.05 5.77
N LEU A 111 6.05 4.79 4.75
CA LEU A 111 6.45 6.20 4.90
C LEU A 111 5.31 7.06 5.49
N CYS A 112 4.09 6.92 4.97
CA CYS A 112 2.94 7.67 5.46
C CYS A 112 2.52 7.25 6.87
N LYS A 113 2.59 5.95 7.22
CA LYS A 113 2.38 5.45 8.60
C LYS A 113 3.40 6.06 9.56
N THR A 114 4.68 6.16 9.17
CA THR A 114 5.73 6.81 9.98
C THR A 114 5.38 8.26 10.25
N ILE A 115 5.06 9.03 9.20
CA ILE A 115 4.73 10.46 9.30
C ILE A 115 3.43 10.71 10.07
N PHE A 116 2.39 9.90 9.85
CA PHE A 116 1.11 10.01 10.55
C PHE A 116 1.25 9.79 12.07
N ASN A 117 2.24 9.01 12.49
CA ASN A 117 2.51 8.68 13.88
C ASN A 117 3.71 9.42 14.49
N ASP A 118 4.35 10.32 13.76
CA ASP A 118 5.43 11.16 14.27
C ASP A 118 4.91 12.12 15.36
N GLU A 119 5.66 12.29 16.45
CA GLU A 119 5.19 13.07 17.61
C GLU A 119 5.07 14.58 17.34
N ASP A 120 5.94 15.15 16.50
CA ASP A 120 5.82 16.56 16.11
C ASP A 120 4.56 16.76 15.26
N VAL A 121 4.29 15.83 14.33
CA VAL A 121 3.06 15.84 13.52
C VAL A 121 1.81 15.65 14.39
N LYS A 122 1.83 14.72 15.35
CA LYS A 122 0.75 14.52 16.33
C LYS A 122 0.46 15.77 17.16
N SER A 123 1.49 16.54 17.54
CA SER A 123 1.34 17.75 18.36
C SER A 123 0.64 18.91 17.64
N VAL A 124 0.76 18.97 16.30
CA VAL A 124 0.23 20.05 15.46
C VAL A 124 -1.13 19.71 14.84
N TYR A 125 -1.39 18.44 14.53
CA TYR A 125 -2.56 18.02 13.76
C TYR A 125 -3.60 17.29 14.61
N ALA A 126 -4.81 17.86 14.66
CA ALA A 126 -5.98 17.26 15.27
C ALA A 126 -7.26 17.74 14.55
N PRO A 127 -8.13 16.84 14.04
CA PRO A 127 -8.01 15.38 14.01
C PRO A 127 -6.96 14.86 13.02
N ARG A 128 -6.51 13.62 13.23
CA ARG A 128 -5.72 12.85 12.26
C ARG A 128 -6.54 11.65 11.80
N ILE A 129 -6.75 11.50 10.50
CA ILE A 129 -7.64 10.48 9.91
C ILE A 129 -6.85 9.67 8.89
N TRP A 130 -7.00 8.35 8.93
CA TRP A 130 -6.46 7.44 7.94
C TRP A 130 -7.62 6.76 7.22
N VAL A 131 -7.56 6.75 5.89
CA VAL A 131 -8.58 6.19 5.01
C VAL A 131 -7.87 5.21 4.08
N SER A 132 -8.11 3.92 4.28
CA SER A 132 -7.83 2.94 3.23
C SER A 132 -8.86 3.11 2.13
N MET A 133 -8.41 3.24 0.88
CA MET A 133 -9.30 3.31 -0.27
C MET A 133 -9.76 1.92 -0.78
N HIS A 134 -9.34 0.83 -0.12
CA HIS A 134 -9.85 -0.51 -0.40
C HIS A 134 -11.38 -0.57 -0.16
N SER A 135 -12.16 -0.52 -1.23
CA SER A 135 -13.62 -0.69 -1.19
C SER A 135 -14.06 -2.05 -1.73
N THR A 136 -14.83 -2.77 -0.92
CA THR A 136 -15.60 -3.96 -1.31
C THR A 136 -16.90 -3.61 -2.03
N GLU A 137 -17.34 -2.35 -1.95
CA GLU A 137 -18.57 -1.86 -2.57
C GLU A 137 -18.22 -0.95 -3.75
N ARG A 138 -18.63 -1.36 -4.96
CA ARG A 138 -18.40 -0.60 -6.19
C ARG A 138 -19.67 -0.54 -7.02
N SER A 139 -19.93 0.65 -7.53
CA SER A 139 -21.00 0.97 -8.46
C SER A 139 -20.42 1.52 -9.75
N GLU A 140 -21.11 1.31 -10.88
CA GLU A 140 -20.69 1.84 -12.19
C GLU A 140 -20.64 3.38 -12.20
N ASP A 141 -21.39 4.04 -11.32
CA ASP A 141 -21.38 5.51 -11.14
C ASP A 141 -20.26 6.03 -10.22
N GLY A 142 -19.52 5.14 -9.52
CA GLY A 142 -18.48 5.50 -8.55
C GLY A 142 -18.97 6.24 -7.29
N LEU A 143 -20.27 6.55 -7.18
CA LEU A 143 -20.83 7.36 -6.09
C LEU A 143 -20.89 6.58 -4.77
N ASP A 144 -21.13 5.26 -4.81
CA ASP A 144 -21.22 4.45 -3.59
C ASP A 144 -19.86 4.35 -2.90
N GLY A 145 -18.77 4.28 -3.68
CA GLY A 145 -17.40 4.39 -3.16
C GLY A 145 -17.14 5.73 -2.45
N LYS A 146 -17.53 6.85 -3.07
CA LYS A 146 -17.43 8.19 -2.44
C LYS A 146 -18.25 8.27 -1.14
N ILE A 147 -19.49 7.76 -1.14
CA ILE A 147 -20.37 7.73 0.04
C ILE A 147 -19.75 6.90 1.16
N SER A 148 -19.21 5.72 0.85
CA SER A 148 -18.54 4.84 1.82
C SER A 148 -17.32 5.51 2.46
N VAL A 149 -16.45 6.13 1.65
CA VAL A 149 -15.29 6.89 2.15
C VAL A 149 -15.72 8.05 3.05
N LEU A 150 -16.71 8.85 2.65
CA LEU A 150 -17.21 9.96 3.46
C LEU A 150 -17.82 9.47 4.79
N LYS A 151 -18.58 8.38 4.78
CA LYS A 151 -19.13 7.74 5.99
C LYS A 151 -18.04 7.23 6.92
N ASN A 152 -16.97 6.62 6.38
CA ASN A 152 -15.82 6.17 7.16
C ASN A 152 -15.14 7.36 7.86
N ILE A 153 -14.79 8.42 7.12
CA ILE A 153 -14.19 9.65 7.68
C ILE A 153 -15.07 10.24 8.79
N LEU A 154 -16.38 10.35 8.57
CA LEU A 154 -17.33 10.87 9.57
C LEU A 154 -17.42 9.97 10.81
N THR A 155 -17.35 8.66 10.65
CA THR A 155 -17.33 7.69 11.76
C THR A 155 -16.06 7.84 12.59
N VAL A 156 -14.89 7.99 11.95
CA VAL A 156 -13.61 8.28 12.65
C VAL A 156 -13.63 9.64 13.36
N LEU A 157 -14.39 10.61 12.84
CA LEU A 157 -14.66 11.90 13.49
C LEU A 157 -15.66 11.82 14.66
N GLY A 158 -16.25 10.66 14.93
CA GLY A 158 -17.19 10.43 16.03
C GLY A 158 -18.66 10.71 15.68
N VAL A 159 -19.01 10.83 14.40
CA VAL A 159 -20.42 10.92 13.98
C VAL A 159 -21.06 9.54 14.06
N GLU A 160 -22.17 9.42 14.80
CA GLU A 160 -22.88 8.15 14.94
C GLU A 160 -23.39 7.63 13.59
N VAL A 161 -23.29 6.30 13.40
CA VAL A 161 -23.93 5.59 12.27
C VAL A 161 -25.44 5.88 12.21
N SER A 162 -26.09 6.12 13.35
CA SER A 162 -27.51 6.51 13.45
C SER A 162 -27.82 7.82 12.70
N ILE A 163 -26.86 8.75 12.63
CA ILE A 163 -26.97 10.03 11.92
C ILE A 163 -26.70 9.81 10.43
N LEU A 164 -25.71 9.00 10.08
CA LEU A 164 -25.38 8.67 8.68
C LEU A 164 -26.56 7.97 7.98
N VAL A 165 -27.28 7.08 8.67
CA VAL A 165 -28.52 6.44 8.16
C VAL A 165 -29.65 7.47 7.98
N LYS A 166 -29.77 8.46 8.88
CA LYS A 166 -30.74 9.56 8.72
C LYS A 166 -30.42 10.44 7.51
N ILE A 167 -29.13 10.74 7.27
CA ILE A 167 -28.69 11.52 6.10
C ILE A 167 -29.11 10.82 4.79
N ASN A 168 -28.80 9.54 4.65
CA ASN A 168 -29.25 8.73 3.50
C ASN A 168 -30.78 8.77 3.35
N LYS A 169 -31.52 8.54 4.45
CA LYS A 169 -32.98 8.57 4.42
C LYS A 169 -33.53 9.92 3.96
N TYR A 170 -33.03 11.04 4.50
CA TYR A 170 -33.49 12.37 4.10
C TYR A 170 -33.20 12.66 2.63
N ALA A 171 -32.01 12.29 2.12
CA ALA A 171 -31.66 12.42 0.71
C ALA A 171 -32.60 11.62 -0.22
N VAL A 172 -32.96 10.39 0.18
CA VAL A 172 -33.92 9.53 -0.55
C VAL A 172 -35.35 10.08 -0.49
N ASP A 173 -35.81 10.55 0.67
CA ASP A 173 -37.16 11.09 0.83
C ASP A 173 -37.32 12.43 0.08
N GLU A 174 -36.30 13.30 0.10
CA GLU A 174 -36.26 14.56 -0.66
C GLU A 174 -36.11 14.33 -2.18
N TYR A 175 -35.48 13.24 -2.61
CA TYR A 175 -35.47 12.86 -4.03
C TYR A 175 -36.87 12.47 -4.51
N LYS A 176 -37.60 11.66 -3.73
CA LYS A 176 -38.97 11.22 -4.06
C LYS A 176 -39.95 12.39 -4.09
N SER A 177 -39.92 13.28 -3.10
CA SER A 177 -40.83 14.44 -3.06
C SER A 177 -40.68 15.34 -4.28
N ASN A 178 -39.44 15.52 -4.77
CA ASN A 178 -39.19 16.33 -5.96
C ASN A 178 -39.77 15.65 -7.21
N MET A 179 -39.54 14.33 -7.39
CA MET A 179 -40.15 13.54 -8.47
C MET A 179 -41.69 13.58 -8.48
N GLU A 180 -42.33 13.58 -7.31
CA GLU A 180 -43.80 13.66 -7.20
C GLU A 180 -44.35 15.06 -7.53
N SER A 181 -43.53 16.11 -7.39
CA SER A 181 -43.90 17.49 -7.70
C SER A 181 -43.67 17.92 -9.16
N GLU A 182 -42.79 17.24 -9.90
CA GLU A 182 -42.38 17.60 -11.26
C GLU A 182 -43.27 16.97 -12.35
N VAL A 183 -44.57 17.30 -12.31
CA VAL A 183 -45.38 17.24 -13.53
C VAL A 183 -45.02 18.46 -14.38
N GLU A 184 -44.33 18.22 -15.50
CA GLU A 184 -44.27 19.11 -16.67
C GLU A 184 -43.30 20.32 -16.64
N SER A 185 -42.01 20.15 -16.27
CA SER A 185 -40.91 20.89 -16.95
C SER A 185 -39.48 20.33 -16.78
N LYS A 186 -38.73 20.25 -17.89
CA LYS A 186 -37.25 20.17 -18.03
C LYS A 186 -36.45 19.15 -17.17
N LYS A 187 -36.52 17.87 -17.58
CA LYS A 187 -35.83 16.69 -17.02
C LYS A 187 -34.28 16.62 -17.01
N HIS A 188 -33.52 17.69 -17.27
CA HIS A 188 -32.06 17.55 -17.54
C HIS A 188 -31.11 17.83 -16.36
N ASP A 189 -31.55 18.48 -15.29
CA ASP A 189 -30.69 18.86 -14.14
C ASP A 189 -31.18 18.26 -12.79
N ALA A 190 -32.02 17.23 -12.84
CA ALA A 190 -32.60 16.60 -11.65
C ALA A 190 -31.59 15.70 -10.93
N GLU A 191 -31.07 16.18 -9.81
CA GLU A 191 -30.06 15.50 -8.98
C GLU A 191 -30.57 14.19 -8.36
N THR A 192 -29.72 13.17 -8.36
CA THR A 192 -30.02 11.85 -7.79
C THR A 192 -30.01 11.83 -6.25
N ALA A 193 -30.65 10.84 -5.64
CA ALA A 193 -30.59 10.61 -4.20
C ALA A 193 -29.14 10.43 -3.67
N LYS A 194 -28.23 9.87 -4.48
CA LYS A 194 -26.82 9.69 -4.11
C LYS A 194 -26.05 11.01 -4.07
N GLU A 195 -26.26 11.89 -5.04
CA GLU A 195 -25.64 13.23 -5.06
C GLU A 195 -26.17 14.11 -3.92
N LYS A 196 -27.47 14.01 -3.59
CA LYS A 196 -28.05 14.61 -2.37
C LYS A 196 -27.37 14.09 -1.09
N GLU A 197 -27.15 12.78 -0.99
CA GLU A 197 -26.47 12.17 0.15
C GLU A 197 -25.01 12.64 0.25
N ILE A 198 -24.26 12.64 -0.87
CA ILE A 198 -22.88 13.15 -0.94
C ILE A 198 -22.84 14.60 -0.47
N SER A 199 -23.76 15.45 -0.95
CA SER A 199 -23.82 16.86 -0.58
C SER A 199 -24.01 17.06 0.94
N ALA A 200 -24.91 16.28 1.54
CA ALA A 200 -25.16 16.28 2.97
C ALA A 200 -23.98 15.72 3.80
N LEU A 201 -23.32 14.66 3.32
CA LEU A 201 -22.11 14.09 3.95
C LEU A 201 -20.92 15.05 3.87
N LEU A 202 -20.72 15.76 2.75
CA LEU A 202 -19.71 16.80 2.60
C LEU A 202 -19.97 17.99 3.54
N TYR A 203 -21.22 18.42 3.68
CA TYR A 203 -21.59 19.44 4.65
C TYR A 203 -21.31 18.98 6.10
N ALA A 204 -21.67 17.74 6.45
CA ALA A 204 -21.34 17.17 7.75
C ALA A 204 -19.82 17.08 7.99
N LEU A 205 -19.04 16.73 6.97
CA LEU A 205 -17.58 16.66 7.04
C LEU A 205 -16.97 18.04 7.29
N HIS A 206 -17.42 19.04 6.55
CA HIS A 206 -17.00 20.42 6.72
C HIS A 206 -17.28 20.93 8.14
N LEU A 207 -18.49 20.70 8.67
CA LEU A 207 -18.83 21.10 10.04
C LEU A 207 -17.97 20.42 11.11
N ASN A 208 -17.48 19.21 10.85
CA ASN A 208 -16.59 18.48 11.76
C ASN A 208 -15.11 18.86 11.61
N LEU A 209 -14.69 19.41 10.46
CA LEU A 209 -13.31 19.82 10.20
C LEU A 209 -13.07 21.34 10.36
N ARG A 210 -14.11 22.19 10.35
CA ARG A 210 -13.97 23.64 10.39
C ARG A 210 -13.21 24.10 11.64
N TRP A 211 -12.32 25.08 11.45
CA TRP A 211 -11.44 25.65 12.48
C TRP A 211 -10.45 24.65 13.11
N LYS A 212 -10.33 23.43 12.57
CA LYS A 212 -9.37 22.42 13.03
C LYS A 212 -8.21 22.29 12.05
N LYS A 213 -7.00 22.10 12.59
CA LYS A 213 -5.81 21.78 11.80
C LYS A 213 -5.74 20.27 11.60
N TYR A 214 -6.49 19.76 10.62
CA TYR A 214 -6.60 18.32 10.36
C TYR A 214 -5.49 17.78 9.47
N LEU A 215 -5.16 16.50 9.63
CA LEU A 215 -4.36 15.70 8.71
C LEU A 215 -5.17 14.49 8.26
N ILE A 216 -5.33 14.30 6.95
CA ILE A 216 -6.06 13.16 6.38
C ILE A 216 -5.12 12.42 5.42
N VAL A 217 -5.02 11.10 5.54
CA VAL A 217 -4.28 10.24 4.62
C VAL A 217 -5.25 9.34 3.87
N PHE A 218 -5.23 9.42 2.54
CA PHE A 218 -5.90 8.49 1.63
C PHE A 218 -4.87 7.51 1.07
N ASP A 219 -4.95 6.24 1.44
CA ASP A 219 -3.93 5.23 1.14
C ASP A 219 -4.37 4.29 -0.01
N ASP A 220 -3.43 4.04 -0.91
CA ASP A 220 -3.54 3.28 -2.17
C ASP A 220 -4.66 3.77 -3.10
N VAL A 221 -4.74 5.08 -3.35
CA VAL A 221 -5.72 5.70 -4.26
C VAL A 221 -5.41 5.35 -5.72
N ARG A 222 -6.43 4.92 -6.47
CA ARG A 222 -6.35 4.53 -7.89
C ARG A 222 -7.39 5.30 -8.73
N GLU A 223 -7.33 5.21 -10.06
CA GLU A 223 -8.22 6.01 -10.94
C GLU A 223 -9.67 5.53 -10.85
N GLU A 224 -9.85 4.22 -10.74
CA GLU A 224 -11.11 3.50 -10.60
C GLU A 224 -11.86 3.77 -9.29
N ASP A 225 -11.21 4.38 -8.29
CA ASP A 225 -11.87 4.90 -7.08
C ASP A 225 -12.74 6.13 -7.39
N ASN A 226 -12.57 6.76 -8.56
CA ASN A 226 -13.18 8.05 -8.92
C ASN A 226 -12.93 9.19 -7.90
N TRP A 227 -11.90 9.03 -7.05
CA TRP A 227 -11.48 9.96 -6.00
C TRP A 227 -10.34 10.85 -6.48
N ASN A 228 -10.54 11.50 -7.64
CA ASN A 228 -9.49 12.21 -8.40
C ASN A 228 -9.74 13.72 -8.55
N GLU A 229 -10.48 14.33 -7.62
CA GLU A 229 -10.78 15.77 -7.61
C GLU A 229 -9.72 16.58 -6.83
N LYS A 230 -9.25 17.69 -7.40
CA LYS A 230 -8.45 18.69 -6.66
C LYS A 230 -9.25 19.24 -5.48
N LEU A 231 -8.66 19.20 -4.29
CA LEU A 231 -9.27 19.71 -3.07
C LEU A 231 -8.98 21.19 -2.82
N GLN A 232 -7.92 21.77 -3.39
CA GLN A 232 -7.65 23.20 -3.33
C GLN A 232 -8.80 24.00 -3.94
N ASP A 233 -8.96 25.25 -3.49
CA ASP A 233 -9.99 26.15 -4.01
C ASP A 233 -9.74 26.45 -5.49
N ASP A 234 -10.81 26.39 -6.27
CA ASP A 234 -10.81 26.73 -7.69
C ASP A 234 -11.73 27.95 -7.86
N GLU A 235 -11.13 29.09 -8.21
CA GLU A 235 -11.85 30.33 -8.40
C GLU A 235 -12.95 30.23 -9.48
N GLU A 236 -12.82 29.34 -10.47
CA GLU A 236 -13.88 29.13 -11.46
C GLU A 236 -15.05 28.32 -10.90
N LYS A 237 -14.79 27.31 -10.05
CA LYS A 237 -15.86 26.57 -9.36
C LYS A 237 -16.68 27.51 -8.48
N LEU A 238 -16.00 28.35 -7.69
CA LEU A 238 -16.61 29.34 -6.79
C LEU A 238 -17.43 30.41 -7.54
N LYS A 239 -17.07 30.73 -8.79
CA LYS A 239 -17.81 31.71 -9.63
C LYS A 239 -18.99 31.09 -10.38
N LYS A 240 -18.96 29.79 -10.66
CA LYS A 240 -19.97 29.09 -11.46
C LYS A 240 -21.12 28.50 -10.65
N ASP A 241 -20.90 28.17 -9.36
CA ASP A 241 -21.91 27.49 -8.56
C ASP A 241 -22.13 28.11 -7.19
N LYS A 242 -23.41 28.18 -6.79
CA LYS A 242 -23.84 28.55 -5.42
C LYS A 242 -24.16 27.32 -4.58
N ARG A 243 -24.13 26.13 -5.17
CA ARG A 243 -24.57 24.89 -4.53
C ARG A 243 -23.44 24.23 -3.74
N TRP A 244 -23.69 24.04 -2.45
CA TRP A 244 -22.83 23.26 -1.58
C TRP A 244 -22.93 21.76 -1.88
N GLY A 245 -21.80 21.05 -1.91
CA GLY A 245 -21.75 19.60 -1.97
C GLY A 245 -21.53 19.02 -3.37
N LYS A 246 -21.36 19.88 -4.38
CA LYS A 246 -21.10 19.47 -5.77
C LYS A 246 -19.66 19.00 -5.99
N TYR A 247 -18.72 19.53 -5.20
CA TYR A 247 -17.30 19.22 -5.34
C TYR A 247 -16.77 18.61 -4.05
N LEU A 248 -15.88 17.64 -4.19
CA LEU A 248 -15.25 17.00 -3.04
C LEU A 248 -14.54 18.03 -2.13
N SER A 249 -14.00 19.10 -2.70
CA SER A 249 -13.38 20.24 -2.01
C SER A 249 -14.25 20.87 -0.91
N ASP A 250 -15.58 20.87 -1.08
CA ASP A 250 -16.53 21.56 -0.19
C ASP A 250 -16.46 20.98 1.24
N GLY A 251 -16.23 19.67 1.35
CA GLY A 251 -16.07 18.96 2.63
C GLY A 251 -14.80 19.33 3.41
N PHE A 252 -13.80 19.98 2.79
CA PHE A 252 -12.46 20.19 3.36
C PHE A 252 -12.21 21.69 3.62
N PRO A 253 -12.56 22.24 4.80
CA PRO A 253 -12.41 23.66 5.10
C PRO A 253 -10.98 24.15 5.00
N LYS A 254 -10.82 25.37 4.49
CA LYS A 254 -9.53 26.05 4.26
C LYS A 254 -9.20 27.04 5.38
N GLY A 255 -8.00 27.63 5.33
CA GLY A 255 -7.56 28.70 6.24
C GLY A 255 -7.22 28.27 7.67
N SER A 256 -7.35 26.97 8.01
CA SER A 256 -7.01 26.41 9.33
C SER A 256 -5.77 25.49 9.30
N GLY A 257 -5.00 25.49 8.20
CA GLY A 257 -3.78 24.68 8.07
C GLY A 257 -3.98 23.21 7.73
N GLY A 258 -5.16 22.82 7.22
CA GLY A 258 -5.48 21.43 6.91
C GLY A 258 -4.54 20.81 5.87
N ARG A 259 -4.17 19.55 6.06
CA ARG A 259 -3.30 18.79 5.15
C ARG A 259 -3.97 17.50 4.71
N VAL A 260 -3.81 17.16 3.43
CA VAL A 260 -4.23 15.87 2.88
C VAL A 260 -3.05 15.21 2.20
N ILE A 261 -2.78 13.95 2.52
CA ILE A 261 -1.76 13.12 1.86
C ILE A 261 -2.48 12.01 1.10
N TYR A 262 -2.08 11.77 -0.14
CA TYR A 262 -2.48 10.61 -0.93
C TYR A 262 -1.28 9.70 -1.09
N THR A 263 -1.47 8.37 -1.05
CA THR A 263 -0.52 7.43 -1.64
C THR A 263 -1.15 6.84 -2.91
N THR A 264 -0.36 6.69 -3.97
CA THR A 264 -0.83 6.08 -5.22
C THR A 264 0.29 5.38 -5.95
N ARG A 265 -0.08 4.44 -6.82
CA ARG A 265 0.84 3.70 -7.69
C ARG A 265 1.07 4.39 -9.03
N ASP A 266 0.28 5.42 -9.37
CA ASP A 266 0.18 6.08 -10.69
C ASP A 266 1.52 6.31 -11.43
N GLU A 267 1.96 5.28 -12.16
CA GLU A 267 3.16 5.30 -13.00
C GLU A 267 2.96 6.23 -14.22
N ASN A 268 1.71 6.36 -14.67
CA ASN A 268 1.29 7.13 -15.84
C ASN A 268 1.15 8.64 -15.57
N LYS A 269 1.31 9.08 -14.32
CA LYS A 269 1.34 10.50 -13.89
C LYS A 269 0.05 11.28 -14.14
N ASN A 270 -1.08 10.60 -14.34
CA ASN A 270 -2.36 11.24 -14.64
C ASN A 270 -3.15 11.53 -13.35
N LEU A 271 -3.33 10.54 -12.49
CA LEU A 271 -4.04 10.66 -11.22
C LEU A 271 -3.33 11.66 -10.28
N ALA A 272 -2.02 11.53 -10.12
CA ALA A 272 -1.25 12.38 -9.22
C ALA A 272 -1.39 13.87 -9.58
N LYS A 273 -1.44 14.20 -10.87
CA LYS A 273 -1.63 15.59 -11.36
C LYS A 273 -3.06 16.12 -11.19
N LYS A 274 -4.06 15.23 -11.12
CA LYS A 274 -5.45 15.58 -10.80
C LYS A 274 -5.68 15.84 -9.30
N LEU A 275 -4.80 15.33 -8.43
CA LEU A 275 -4.93 15.44 -6.95
C LEU A 275 -4.20 16.63 -6.32
N VAL A 276 -3.31 17.29 -7.05
CA VAL A 276 -2.48 18.43 -6.57
C VAL A 276 -2.82 19.73 -7.25
N ALA A 277 -2.58 20.87 -6.60
CA ALA A 277 -2.55 22.16 -7.29
C ALA A 277 -1.27 22.28 -8.12
N GLU A 278 -0.12 21.93 -7.54
CA GLU A 278 1.21 22.15 -8.14
C GLU A 278 2.03 20.86 -8.26
N GLU A 279 2.87 20.75 -9.30
CA GLU A 279 3.68 19.53 -9.54
C GLU A 279 4.71 19.27 -8.42
N HIS A 280 5.09 20.30 -7.65
CA HIS A 280 5.98 20.17 -6.49
C HIS A 280 5.32 19.49 -5.28
N GLU A 281 3.99 19.37 -5.25
CA GLU A 281 3.23 18.59 -4.25
C GLU A 281 3.27 17.07 -4.56
N ILE A 282 3.90 16.64 -5.66
CA ILE A 282 4.06 15.22 -6.03
C ILE A 282 5.42 14.69 -5.57
N HIS A 283 5.43 13.92 -4.48
CA HIS A 283 6.62 13.27 -3.94
C HIS A 283 6.82 11.87 -4.56
N ARG A 284 7.88 11.71 -5.36
CA ARG A 284 8.23 10.42 -5.98
C ARG A 284 9.10 9.60 -5.04
N LEU A 285 8.55 8.50 -4.53
CA LEU A 285 9.26 7.51 -3.73
C LEU A 285 9.88 6.45 -4.64
N TRP A 286 11.21 6.38 -4.62
CA TRP A 286 12.01 5.43 -5.40
C TRP A 286 12.45 4.24 -4.55
N PRO A 287 12.83 3.11 -5.16
CA PRO A 287 13.49 2.00 -4.45
C PRO A 287 14.74 2.47 -3.69
N LEU A 288 15.04 1.82 -2.57
CA LEU A 288 16.17 2.20 -1.72
C LEU A 288 17.49 2.00 -2.46
N THR A 289 18.33 3.03 -2.49
CA THR A 289 19.69 2.96 -3.05
C THR A 289 20.76 2.65 -2.00
N ASP A 290 20.38 2.65 -0.71
CA ASP A 290 21.26 2.32 0.42
C ASP A 290 21.19 0.82 0.76
N SER A 291 22.26 0.10 0.40
CA SER A 291 22.39 -1.33 0.69
C SER A 291 22.40 -1.65 2.20
N LEU A 292 22.77 -0.70 3.07
CA LEU A 292 22.74 -0.91 4.52
C LEU A 292 21.30 -0.92 5.06
N SER A 293 20.44 -0.03 4.57
CA SER A 293 19.02 -0.05 4.89
C SER A 293 18.32 -1.30 4.33
N VAL A 294 18.72 -1.76 3.14
CA VAL A 294 18.27 -3.05 2.58
C VAL A 294 18.68 -4.21 3.48
N TRP A 295 19.93 -4.29 3.92
CA TRP A 295 20.37 -5.31 4.88
C TRP A 295 19.57 -5.26 6.20
N ARG A 296 19.33 -4.07 6.75
CA ARG A 296 18.54 -3.90 7.99
C ARG A 296 17.10 -4.38 7.85
N ILE A 297 16.46 -4.15 6.70
CA ILE A 297 15.10 -4.64 6.42
C ILE A 297 15.08 -6.18 6.32
N TYR A 298 16.11 -6.77 5.70
CA TYR A 298 16.26 -8.23 5.62
C TYR A 298 16.47 -8.85 7.00
N ASP A 299 17.41 -8.32 7.79
CA ASP A 299 17.73 -8.83 9.12
C ASP A 299 16.55 -8.68 10.09
N ALA A 300 15.82 -7.55 10.04
CA ALA A 300 14.59 -7.38 10.81
C ALA A 300 13.52 -8.42 10.43
N ALA A 301 13.30 -8.67 9.13
CA ALA A 301 12.32 -9.66 8.68
C ALA A 301 12.72 -11.10 9.01
N ARG A 302 14.03 -11.44 8.95
CA ARG A 302 14.58 -12.71 9.40
C ARG A 302 14.30 -12.96 10.88
N ILE A 303 14.53 -11.95 11.72
CA ILE A 303 14.25 -12.01 13.17
C ILE A 303 12.75 -12.14 13.43
N GLU A 304 11.88 -11.46 12.67
CA GLU A 304 10.42 -11.65 12.73
C GLU A 304 9.97 -13.09 12.36
N ASN A 305 10.77 -13.81 11.56
CA ASN A 305 10.48 -15.18 11.10
C ASN A 305 11.01 -16.28 12.04
N GLU A 306 11.57 -15.93 13.22
CA GLU A 306 12.22 -16.87 14.15
C GLU A 306 13.42 -17.62 13.54
N GLU A 307 14.08 -17.05 12.51
CA GLU A 307 15.29 -17.60 11.91
C GLU A 307 16.54 -17.09 12.65
N ASP A 308 17.15 -17.91 13.52
CA ASP A 308 18.25 -17.49 14.41
C ASP A 308 19.57 -17.14 13.69
N ASP A 309 19.97 -17.92 12.68
CA ASP A 309 21.26 -17.75 11.98
C ASP A 309 21.12 -16.86 10.72
N PRO A 310 21.79 -15.69 10.66
CA PRO A 310 21.84 -14.91 9.44
C PRO A 310 22.72 -15.61 8.39
N PRO A 311 22.37 -15.53 7.09
CA PRO A 311 23.36 -15.83 6.06
C PRO A 311 24.56 -14.89 6.20
N ARG A 312 25.72 -15.36 5.71
CA ARG A 312 27.02 -14.68 5.73
C ARG A 312 26.89 -13.16 5.50
N ASN A 313 27.00 -12.37 6.57
CA ASN A 313 26.89 -10.91 6.51
C ASN A 313 28.21 -10.28 6.02
N ASP A 314 28.51 -10.48 4.73
CA ASP A 314 29.62 -9.83 4.06
C ASP A 314 29.15 -8.93 2.90
N LYS A 315 30.09 -8.17 2.35
CA LYS A 315 29.81 -7.20 1.29
C LYS A 315 29.17 -7.85 0.04
N LYS A 316 29.58 -9.08 -0.31
CA LYS A 316 29.06 -9.81 -1.48
C LYS A 316 27.59 -10.17 -1.26
N CYS A 317 27.26 -10.69 -0.08
CA CYS A 317 25.89 -10.99 0.33
C CYS A 317 24.97 -9.75 0.30
N ILE A 318 25.43 -8.62 0.87
CA ILE A 318 24.66 -7.37 0.87
C ILE A 318 24.44 -6.83 -0.56
N GLU A 319 25.46 -6.89 -1.42
CA GLU A 319 25.34 -6.48 -2.83
C GLU A 319 24.39 -7.40 -3.62
N GLU A 320 24.44 -8.72 -3.38
CA GLU A 320 23.53 -9.69 -4.00
C GLU A 320 22.08 -9.53 -3.51
N LEU A 321 21.85 -9.28 -2.22
CA LEU A 321 20.54 -8.93 -1.67
C LEU A 321 19.97 -7.67 -2.33
N MET A 322 20.80 -6.63 -2.49
CA MET A 322 20.43 -5.39 -3.15
C MET A 322 20.08 -5.62 -4.63
N ASN A 323 20.88 -6.42 -5.34
CA ASN A 323 20.63 -6.77 -6.75
C ASN A 323 19.34 -7.59 -6.95
N LYS A 324 19.07 -8.59 -6.09
CA LYS A 324 17.85 -9.43 -6.18
C LYS A 324 16.59 -8.68 -5.78
N SER A 325 16.65 -7.83 -4.75
CA SER A 325 15.51 -7.02 -4.29
C SER A 325 15.29 -5.74 -5.11
N ARG A 326 16.30 -5.27 -5.85
CA ARG A 326 16.35 -3.95 -6.51
C ARG A 326 16.06 -2.78 -5.56
N GLY A 327 16.33 -2.95 -4.27
CA GLY A 327 16.04 -1.94 -3.24
C GLY A 327 14.56 -1.80 -2.86
N LEU A 328 13.65 -2.65 -3.35
CA LEU A 328 12.23 -2.62 -2.97
C LEU A 328 12.02 -3.26 -1.59
N PRO A 329 11.58 -2.51 -0.54
CA PRO A 329 11.44 -3.05 0.81
C PRO A 329 10.59 -4.32 0.91
N LEU A 330 9.50 -4.42 0.13
CA LEU A 330 8.68 -5.63 0.10
C LEU A 330 9.43 -6.84 -0.46
N ALA A 331 10.21 -6.65 -1.53
CA ALA A 331 11.01 -7.73 -2.11
C ALA A 331 12.12 -8.20 -1.14
N VAL A 332 12.73 -7.27 -0.39
CA VAL A 332 13.69 -7.60 0.67
C VAL A 332 13.08 -8.49 1.75
N ARG A 333 11.89 -8.14 2.26
CA ARG A 333 11.20 -8.94 3.30
C ARG A 333 10.75 -10.31 2.77
N LEU A 334 10.36 -10.42 1.50
CA LEU A 334 10.06 -11.70 0.86
C LEU A 334 11.31 -12.57 0.68
N LEU A 335 12.47 -12.01 0.34
CA LEU A 335 13.73 -12.76 0.29
C LEU A 335 14.15 -13.29 1.67
N ALA A 336 13.76 -12.62 2.76
CA ALA A 336 13.99 -13.08 4.13
C ALA A 336 13.08 -14.24 4.57
N THR A 337 12.04 -14.59 3.80
CA THR A 337 11.21 -15.79 4.05
C THR A 337 11.60 -17.00 3.17
N LEU A 338 12.57 -16.83 2.27
CA LEU A 338 12.87 -17.75 1.17
C LEU A 338 14.31 -18.31 1.25
N LEU A 339 14.81 -18.63 2.45
CA LEU A 339 16.12 -19.25 2.61
C LEU A 339 16.28 -20.48 1.68
N PRO A 340 17.36 -20.57 0.86
CA PRO A 340 18.65 -19.90 1.03
C PRO A 340 19.03 -19.01 -0.17
N VAL A 341 19.14 -17.70 0.03
CA VAL A 341 19.62 -16.76 -1.02
C VAL A 341 21.14 -16.84 -1.22
N PHE A 342 21.88 -17.47 -0.29
CA PHE A 342 23.34 -17.36 -0.14
C PHE A 342 24.08 -18.69 0.17
N LEU A 343 23.46 -19.86 -0.08
CA LEU A 343 24.17 -21.15 0.01
C LEU A 343 24.66 -21.55 -1.37
N ASP A 344 25.88 -21.14 -1.70
CA ASP A 344 26.78 -21.77 -2.68
C ASP A 344 28.20 -21.24 -2.43
N ASP A 345 28.92 -21.89 -1.50
CA ASP A 345 30.38 -21.90 -1.60
C ASP A 345 30.72 -22.88 -2.73
N GLU A 346 31.23 -22.37 -3.86
CA GLU A 346 31.94 -23.22 -4.82
C GLU A 346 33.12 -23.87 -4.07
N SER A 347 32.92 -25.11 -3.62
CA SER A 347 33.98 -25.98 -3.14
C SER A 347 34.92 -26.25 -4.32
N THR A 348 35.91 -25.39 -4.49
CA THR A 348 37.05 -25.64 -5.34
C THR A 348 37.81 -26.81 -4.74
N GLU A 349 37.44 -28.03 -5.15
CA GLU A 349 38.11 -29.26 -4.74
C GLU A 349 39.57 -29.24 -5.20
N GLN A 350 40.46 -28.76 -4.33
CA GLN A 350 41.86 -29.10 -4.39
C GLN A 350 42.06 -30.55 -3.93
N ASN A 351 41.62 -31.50 -4.74
CA ASN A 351 41.99 -32.91 -4.60
C ASN A 351 43.08 -33.25 -5.63
N GLY A 352 44.31 -32.91 -5.28
CA GLY A 352 45.48 -33.51 -5.94
C GLY A 352 45.63 -34.96 -5.49
N SER A 353 45.59 -35.90 -6.43
CA SER A 353 46.18 -37.23 -6.23
C SER A 353 46.76 -37.78 -7.52
N THR A 354 47.97 -38.35 -7.40
CA THR A 354 48.84 -38.79 -8.48
C THR A 354 48.60 -40.25 -8.87
N ASN A 355 48.61 -40.55 -10.18
CA ASN A 355 49.41 -41.62 -10.84
C ASN A 355 48.72 -42.18 -12.10
N GLY A 356 49.45 -42.35 -13.21
CA GLY A 356 48.91 -42.97 -14.43
C GLY A 356 49.69 -42.68 -15.73
N THR A 357 50.92 -43.15 -15.84
CA THR A 357 51.83 -43.02 -16.99
C THR A 357 51.26 -43.52 -18.34
N THR A 358 51.47 -42.78 -19.46
CA THR A 358 52.13 -43.25 -20.71
C THR A 358 52.23 -42.17 -21.79
N GLY A 359 53.38 -42.07 -22.48
CA GLY A 359 53.42 -41.80 -23.94
C GLY A 359 54.09 -40.52 -24.48
N SER A 360 55.34 -40.67 -24.93
CA SER A 360 56.05 -39.90 -26.01
C SER A 360 56.22 -38.36 -25.99
N GLU A 361 57.50 -37.96 -25.95
CA GLU A 361 58.22 -37.14 -26.96
C GLU A 361 57.64 -35.75 -27.35
N ASN A 362 58.35 -34.63 -27.20
CA ASN A 362 59.67 -34.41 -27.83
C ASN A 362 60.43 -33.14 -27.34
N THR A 363 61.77 -33.23 -27.36
CA THR A 363 62.81 -32.17 -27.56
C THR A 363 62.82 -30.85 -26.76
N THR A 364 63.92 -30.66 -26.01
CA THR A 364 64.90 -29.52 -26.04
C THR A 364 64.55 -28.28 -26.89
N THR A 365 64.91 -27.03 -26.51
CA THR A 365 66.24 -26.59 -26.00
C THR A 365 66.18 -25.21 -25.29
N GLU A 366 67.27 -24.87 -24.59
CA GLU A 366 67.71 -23.57 -24.02
C GLU A 366 67.27 -22.28 -24.77
N GLN A 367 67.12 -21.09 -24.17
CA GLN A 367 68.19 -20.25 -23.58
C GLN A 367 67.71 -19.11 -22.65
N ASN A 368 68.64 -18.62 -21.82
CA ASN A 368 68.50 -17.42 -20.98
C ASN A 368 68.52 -16.10 -21.80
N GLY A 369 67.84 -15.06 -21.30
CA GLY A 369 67.90 -13.72 -21.88
C GLY A 369 67.29 -12.63 -21.00
N SER A 370 68.03 -12.15 -19.99
CA SER A 370 67.63 -11.02 -19.14
C SER A 370 67.98 -9.68 -19.78
N THR A 371 67.00 -8.78 -19.98
CA THR A 371 67.24 -7.34 -20.00
C THR A 371 66.02 -6.54 -19.50
N GLN A 372 66.30 -5.43 -18.78
CA GLN A 372 65.35 -4.50 -18.17
C GLN A 372 64.64 -3.55 -19.18
N PRO A 373 63.59 -2.81 -18.74
CA PRO A 373 62.72 -2.02 -19.64
C PRO A 373 63.23 -0.58 -19.89
N PRO A 374 62.73 0.09 -20.95
CA PRO A 374 62.88 1.52 -21.13
C PRO A 374 61.71 2.32 -20.52
N THR A 375 62.03 3.35 -19.74
CA THR A 375 61.12 4.47 -19.44
C THR A 375 61.25 5.56 -20.49
N ALA A 376 60.11 6.07 -20.98
CA ALA A 376 59.90 7.45 -21.41
C ALA A 376 58.40 7.77 -21.27
#